data_AF-A0A9X1HC00-F1
#
_entry.id   AF-A0A9X1HC00-F1
#
_cell.length_a   1.000
_cell.length_b   1.000
_cell.length_c   1.000
_cell.angle_alpha   90.00
_cell.angle_beta   90.00
_cell.angle_gamma   90.00
#
_symmetry.space_group_name_H-M   'P 1'
#
loop_
_entity.id
_entity.type
_entity.pdbx_description
1 polymer ?
#
loop_
_entity_poly.entity_id
_entity_poly.type
_entity_poly.pdbx_seq_one_letter_code
_entity_poly.pdbx_strand_id
1 'polypeptide(L)'
;MKNFSKITLSVLIAASASLASCSNDDDKPVEKATIYERLGGSAMVSDPDNSGQMIEKGRLSFRKVVNSTIGLIVADIQSNASGNLQAHFAPLLAETGNTQATNIAKLSDNLTDFFSFNTGGTNAVNTYSGLNMVAAHDPAKNPRMGTKASSADYTKFEGYVGAAANKNGVASNTELYTDIVAVLESLRTPIVQK
;
A
#
# COMPACT_ATOMS: atom_id res chain seq x y z
N MET A 1 16.92 89.56 -14.38
CA MET A 1 18.36 89.25 -14.33
C MET A 1 18.47 87.78 -13.94
N LYS A 2 18.67 86.87 -14.91
CA LYS A 2 19.90 86.05 -15.08
C LYS A 2 20.38 85.52 -13.71
N ASN A 3 20.33 84.20 -13.44
CA ASN A 3 21.24 83.22 -14.03
C ASN A 3 20.65 81.79 -14.07
N PHE A 4 20.77 81.12 -15.21
CA PHE A 4 20.71 79.66 -15.34
C PHE A 4 22.14 79.11 -15.47
N SER A 5 22.44 78.00 -14.80
CA SER A 5 23.55 77.08 -15.13
C SER A 5 23.21 75.72 -14.48
N LYS A 6 22.67 74.74 -15.20
CA LYS A 6 23.29 73.75 -16.11
C LYS A 6 24.13 72.66 -15.39
N ILE A 7 23.68 71.41 -15.58
CA ILE A 7 24.45 70.16 -15.78
C ILE A 7 24.95 69.47 -14.48
N THR A 8 24.85 68.15 -14.21
CA THR A 8 24.30 66.94 -14.86
C THR A 8 24.48 65.75 -13.89
N LEU A 9 23.72 64.67 -14.10
CA LEU A 9 24.03 63.25 -13.84
C LEU A 9 23.48 62.56 -12.58
N SER A 10 22.34 61.89 -12.80
CA SER A 10 22.06 60.45 -12.57
C SER A 10 22.72 59.69 -11.42
N VAL A 11 21.89 58.99 -10.63
CA VAL A 11 21.97 57.57 -10.15
C VAL A 11 21.03 57.48 -8.92
N LEU A 12 19.84 56.88 -8.98
CA LEU A 12 19.46 55.45 -8.99
C LEU A 12 19.03 54.94 -7.59
N ILE A 13 17.88 54.26 -7.59
CA ILE A 13 17.36 53.25 -6.64
C ILE A 13 16.63 53.73 -5.37
N ALA A 14 15.30 53.59 -5.45
CA ALA A 14 14.41 53.37 -4.33
C ALA A 14 14.51 51.90 -3.85
N ALA A 15 14.58 51.68 -2.54
CA ALA A 15 14.18 50.42 -1.91
C ALA A 15 13.69 50.70 -0.49
N SER A 16 12.38 50.66 -0.33
CA SER A 16 11.67 50.66 0.96
C SER A 16 11.96 49.36 1.71
N ALA A 17 12.56 49.49 2.90
CA ALA A 17 12.71 48.39 3.84
C ALA A 17 11.39 48.12 4.56
N SER A 18 10.67 47.08 4.13
CA SER A 18 9.66 46.43 4.97
C SER A 18 10.39 45.47 5.92
N LEU A 19 10.38 45.79 7.21
CA LEU A 19 10.84 44.91 8.27
C LEU A 19 9.87 43.71 8.35
N ALA A 20 10.29 42.56 7.84
CA ALA A 20 9.63 41.29 8.11
C ALA A 20 9.88 40.90 9.57
N SER A 21 8.81 40.88 10.36
CA SER A 21 8.79 40.35 11.72
C SER A 21 8.94 38.83 11.67
N CYS A 22 10.12 38.31 12.02
CA CYS A 22 10.31 36.89 12.28
C CYS A 22 9.50 36.48 13.51
N SER A 23 8.44 35.70 13.29
CA SER A 23 7.76 34.98 14.35
C SER A 23 8.45 33.62 14.47
N ASN A 24 8.81 33.20 15.68
CA ASN A 24 9.45 31.92 15.94
C ASN A 24 8.62 30.76 15.34
N ASP A 25 9.16 30.11 14.32
CA ASP A 25 8.63 28.84 13.84
C ASP A 25 9.20 27.73 14.71
N ASP A 26 8.36 27.18 15.58
CA ASP A 26 8.58 25.86 16.17
C ASP A 26 8.58 24.84 15.04
N ASP A 27 9.78 24.42 14.60
CA ASP A 27 10.01 23.32 13.67
C ASP A 27 9.42 22.02 14.23
N LYS A 28 8.11 21.82 14.08
CA LYS A 28 7.50 20.50 14.22
C LYS A 28 8.05 19.63 13.10
N PRO A 29 8.62 18.45 13.39
CA PRO A 29 9.04 17.54 12.34
C PRO A 29 7.87 17.29 11.39
N VAL A 30 8.08 17.48 10.09
CA VAL A 30 7.09 17.12 9.08
C VAL A 30 6.87 15.61 9.21
N GLU A 31 5.67 15.20 9.62
CA GLU A 31 5.34 13.78 9.72
C GLU A 31 5.45 13.10 8.36
N LYS A 32 6.12 11.95 8.32
CA LYS A 32 6.29 11.17 7.09
C LYS A 32 4.92 10.70 6.62
N ALA A 33 4.60 10.97 5.35
CA ALA A 33 3.37 10.49 4.72
C ALA A 33 3.24 8.96 4.87
N THR A 34 2.02 8.53 5.15
CA THR A 34 1.69 7.11 5.31
C THR A 34 1.93 6.34 4.00
N ILE A 35 2.07 5.01 4.08
CA ILE A 35 2.20 4.17 2.87
C ILE A 35 0.96 4.35 1.97
N TYR A 36 -0.24 4.43 2.55
CA TYR A 36 -1.48 4.65 1.81
C TYR A 36 -1.46 5.97 1.02
N GLU A 37 -1.04 7.07 1.64
CA GLU A 37 -0.89 8.38 0.98
C GLU A 37 0.15 8.34 -0.13
N ARG A 38 1.30 7.69 0.10
CA ARG A 38 2.37 7.54 -0.89
C ARG A 38 1.95 6.69 -2.09
N LEU A 39 0.97 5.80 -1.92
CA LEU A 39 0.33 5.04 -2.99
C LEU A 39 -0.81 5.81 -3.71
N GLY A 40 -1.02 7.08 -3.37
CA GLY A 40 -2.03 7.95 -3.97
C GLY A 40 -3.20 8.29 -3.07
N GLY A 41 -3.26 7.73 -1.86
CA GLY A 41 -4.20 8.10 -0.81
C GLY A 41 -5.67 8.03 -1.24
N SER A 42 -6.46 8.95 -0.70
CA SER A 42 -7.90 9.09 -0.94
C SER A 42 -8.26 9.75 -2.28
N ALA A 43 -7.29 10.05 -3.14
CA ALA A 43 -7.57 10.61 -4.46
C ALA A 43 -8.41 9.62 -5.28
N MET A 44 -9.59 10.04 -5.73
CA MET A 44 -10.50 9.18 -6.47
C MET A 44 -10.09 9.04 -7.93
N VAL A 45 -10.07 7.81 -8.43
CA VAL A 45 -9.84 7.47 -9.84
C VAL A 45 -10.91 6.50 -10.32
N SER A 46 -11.12 6.38 -11.63
CA SER A 46 -12.05 5.40 -12.18
C SER A 46 -11.62 3.99 -11.78
N ASP A 47 -12.58 3.18 -11.33
CA ASP A 47 -12.35 1.78 -11.03
C ASP A 47 -12.34 0.96 -12.34
N PRO A 48 -11.19 0.38 -12.74
CA PRO A 48 -11.10 -0.39 -13.99
C PRO A 48 -11.87 -1.72 -13.93
N ASP A 49 -12.14 -2.23 -12.73
CA ASP A 49 -12.80 -3.51 -12.50
C ASP A 49 -14.31 -3.32 -12.26
N ASN A 50 -14.75 -2.09 -11.99
CA ASN A 50 -16.15 -1.74 -11.72
C ASN A 50 -16.56 -0.51 -12.55
N SER A 51 -16.99 -0.76 -13.79
CA SER A 51 -17.38 0.31 -14.73
C SER A 51 -18.40 1.29 -14.13
N GLY A 52 -18.13 2.59 -14.29
CA GLY A 52 -18.96 3.67 -13.75
C GLY A 52 -18.73 3.99 -12.27
N GLN A 53 -17.85 3.25 -11.58
CA GLN A 53 -17.51 3.50 -10.19
C GLN A 53 -16.15 4.19 -10.06
N MET A 54 -15.97 4.88 -8.93
CA MET A 54 -14.71 5.51 -8.55
C MET A 54 -14.12 4.78 -7.34
N ILE A 55 -12.79 4.73 -7.24
CA ILE A 55 -12.05 4.10 -6.16
C ILE A 55 -10.89 4.99 -5.72
N GLU A 56 -10.52 4.96 -4.44
CA GLU A 56 -9.32 5.62 -3.94
C GLU A 56 -8.06 5.02 -4.58
N LYS A 57 -7.14 5.88 -5.00
CA LYS A 57 -5.91 5.46 -5.70
C LYS A 57 -5.01 4.60 -4.82
N GLY A 58 -4.94 4.88 -3.51
CA GLY A 58 -4.25 4.04 -2.54
C GLY A 58 -4.85 2.62 -2.49
N ARG A 59 -6.18 2.52 -2.32
CA ARG A 59 -6.90 1.24 -2.31
C ARG A 59 -6.73 0.47 -3.62
N LEU A 60 -6.82 1.15 -4.76
CA LEU A 60 -6.60 0.52 -6.08
C LEU A 60 -5.18 -0.03 -6.21
N SER A 61 -4.17 0.67 -5.69
CA SER A 61 -2.79 0.21 -5.70
C SER A 61 -2.62 -1.09 -4.89
N PHE A 62 -3.22 -1.17 -3.70
CA PHE A 62 -3.24 -2.41 -2.92
C PHE A 62 -3.98 -3.54 -3.65
N ARG A 63 -5.18 -3.27 -4.20
CA ARG A 63 -5.97 -4.28 -4.92
C ARG A 63 -5.17 -4.91 -6.07
N LYS A 64 -4.43 -4.10 -6.82
CA LYS A 64 -3.59 -4.56 -7.93
C LYS A 64 -2.45 -5.48 -7.47
N VAL A 65 -1.76 -5.12 -6.38
CA VAL A 65 -0.69 -5.94 -5.80
C VAL A 65 -1.26 -7.25 -5.23
N VAL A 66 -2.37 -7.19 -4.50
CA VAL A 66 -3.05 -8.37 -3.94
C VAL A 66 -3.48 -9.33 -5.06
N ASN A 67 -4.18 -8.83 -6.09
CA ASN A 67 -4.60 -9.65 -7.22
C ASN A 67 -3.42 -10.29 -7.95
N SER A 68 -2.33 -9.53 -8.14
CA SER A 68 -1.11 -10.06 -8.75
C SER A 68 -0.44 -11.14 -7.89
N THR A 69 -0.43 -10.96 -6.57
CA THR A 69 0.10 -11.94 -5.61
C THR A 69 -0.69 -13.25 -5.66
N ILE A 70 -2.03 -13.16 -5.64
CA ILE A 70 -2.92 -14.32 -5.79
C ILE A 70 -2.62 -15.04 -7.12
N GLY A 71 -2.48 -14.29 -8.22
CA GLY A 71 -2.15 -14.86 -9.53
C GLY A 71 -0.81 -15.60 -9.54
N LEU A 72 0.22 -15.07 -8.88
CA LEU A 72 1.53 -15.73 -8.77
C LEU A 72 1.44 -17.02 -7.96
N ILE A 73 0.73 -17.01 -6.82
CA ILE A 73 0.50 -18.19 -6.00
C ILE A 73 -0.23 -19.28 -6.82
N VAL A 74 -1.29 -18.90 -7.53
CA VAL A 74 -2.06 -19.82 -8.38
C VAL A 74 -1.18 -20.41 -9.49
N ALA A 75 -0.35 -19.59 -10.14
CA ALA A 75 0.56 -20.07 -11.18
C ALA A 75 1.58 -21.09 -10.65
N ASP A 76 2.15 -20.86 -9.47
CA ASP A 76 3.07 -21.79 -8.82
C ASP A 76 2.38 -23.10 -8.43
N ILE A 77 1.12 -23.04 -7.98
CA ILE A 77 0.32 -24.23 -7.67
C ILE A 77 0.03 -25.02 -8.96
N GLN A 78 -0.41 -24.35 -10.03
CA GLN A 78 -0.73 -24.98 -11.30
C GLN A 78 0.49 -25.62 -11.98
N SER A 79 1.66 -25.00 -11.85
CA SER A 79 2.92 -25.55 -12.34
C SER A 79 3.54 -26.60 -11.40
N ASN A 80 2.91 -26.87 -10.26
CA ASN A 80 3.44 -27.72 -9.19
C ASN A 80 4.87 -27.33 -8.80
N ALA A 81 5.14 -26.03 -8.70
CA ALA A 81 6.43 -25.50 -8.31
C ALA A 81 6.82 -26.01 -6.91
N SER A 82 8.10 -26.30 -6.72
CA SER A 82 8.60 -26.80 -5.44
C SER A 82 8.28 -25.85 -4.29
N GLY A 83 7.72 -26.39 -3.21
CA GLY A 83 7.31 -25.62 -2.03
C GLY A 83 6.24 -24.58 -2.32
N ASN A 84 5.37 -24.76 -3.32
CA ASN A 84 4.21 -23.87 -3.51
C ASN A 84 3.28 -23.89 -2.28
N LEU A 85 2.38 -22.91 -2.20
CA LEU A 85 1.52 -22.73 -1.02
C LEU A 85 0.19 -23.51 -1.08
N GLN A 86 0.07 -24.54 -1.94
CA GLN A 86 -1.20 -25.28 -2.15
C GLN A 86 -1.83 -25.77 -0.86
N ALA A 87 -1.04 -26.32 0.06
CA ALA A 87 -1.55 -26.88 1.32
C ALA A 87 -2.27 -25.83 2.19
N HIS A 88 -1.84 -24.57 2.14
CA HIS A 88 -2.45 -23.47 2.90
C HIS A 88 -3.80 -23.06 2.30
N PHE A 89 -3.92 -23.10 0.97
CA PHE A 89 -5.13 -22.70 0.24
C PHE A 89 -6.04 -23.88 -0.12
N ALA A 90 -5.73 -25.11 0.31
CA ALA A 90 -6.47 -26.31 -0.06
C ALA A 90 -7.99 -26.22 0.16
N PRO A 91 -8.51 -25.67 1.30
CA PRO A 91 -9.95 -25.50 1.47
C PRO A 91 -10.60 -24.59 0.42
N LEU A 92 -9.93 -23.48 0.06
CA LEU A 92 -10.41 -22.56 -0.98
C LEU A 92 -10.36 -23.21 -2.37
N LEU A 93 -9.29 -23.94 -2.66
CA LEU A 93 -9.11 -24.62 -3.95
C LEU A 93 -10.05 -25.81 -4.15
N ALA A 94 -10.55 -26.41 -3.07
CA ALA A 94 -11.55 -27.47 -3.12
C ALA A 94 -12.95 -26.96 -3.50
N GLU A 95 -13.21 -25.64 -3.39
CA GLU A 95 -14.44 -25.03 -3.86
C GLU A 95 -14.52 -25.07 -5.40
N THR A 96 -15.72 -25.10 -5.98
CA THR A 96 -15.91 -25.23 -7.43
C THR A 96 -16.73 -24.09 -8.03
N GLY A 97 -16.51 -23.84 -9.32
CA GLY A 97 -17.28 -22.88 -10.12
C GLY A 97 -17.37 -21.48 -9.51
N ASN A 98 -18.57 -20.92 -9.50
CA ASN A 98 -18.83 -19.56 -9.04
C ASN A 98 -18.54 -19.35 -7.54
N THR A 99 -18.63 -20.40 -6.72
CA THR A 99 -18.32 -20.32 -5.30
C THR A 99 -16.85 -19.98 -5.08
N GLN A 100 -15.97 -20.70 -5.77
CA GLN A 100 -14.53 -20.47 -5.70
C GLN A 100 -14.19 -19.05 -6.17
N ALA A 101 -14.71 -18.63 -7.32
CA ALA A 101 -14.48 -17.29 -7.86
C ALA A 101 -14.92 -16.19 -6.88
N THR A 102 -16.11 -16.35 -6.28
CA THR A 102 -16.64 -15.41 -5.28
C THR A 102 -15.74 -15.35 -4.04
N ASN A 103 -15.21 -16.47 -3.59
CA ASN A 103 -14.39 -16.51 -2.39
C ASN A 103 -12.94 -16.04 -2.61
N ILE A 104 -12.41 -16.21 -3.83
CA ILE A 104 -11.16 -15.55 -4.24
C ILE A 104 -11.36 -14.03 -4.28
N ALA A 105 -12.48 -13.54 -4.81
CA ALA A 105 -12.80 -12.11 -4.79
C ALA A 105 -12.87 -11.56 -3.35
N LYS A 106 -13.58 -12.27 -2.46
CA LYS A 106 -13.63 -11.92 -1.02
C LYS A 106 -12.25 -11.97 -0.35
N LEU A 107 -11.38 -12.91 -0.70
CA LEU A 107 -10.01 -12.94 -0.20
C LEU A 107 -9.25 -11.69 -0.63
N SER A 108 -9.35 -11.32 -1.91
CA SER A 108 -8.72 -10.11 -2.44
C SER A 108 -9.22 -8.84 -1.75
N ASP A 109 -10.54 -8.72 -1.56
CA ASP A 109 -11.14 -7.57 -0.88
C ASP A 109 -10.68 -7.49 0.58
N ASN A 110 -10.74 -8.57 1.34
CA ASN A 110 -10.29 -8.59 2.74
C ASN A 110 -8.82 -8.21 2.91
N LEU A 111 -7.94 -8.68 2.02
CA LEU A 111 -6.52 -8.31 2.04
C LEU A 111 -6.33 -6.85 1.64
N THR A 112 -7.10 -6.36 0.67
CA THR A 112 -7.05 -4.96 0.26
C THR A 112 -7.51 -4.05 1.39
N ASP A 113 -8.58 -4.39 2.10
CA ASP A 113 -9.06 -3.66 3.27
C ASP A 113 -8.02 -3.69 4.39
N PHE A 114 -7.48 -4.88 4.70
CA PHE A 114 -6.45 -5.05 5.73
C PHE A 114 -5.26 -4.11 5.49
N PHE A 115 -4.67 -4.13 4.29
CA PHE A 115 -3.53 -3.29 4.01
C PHE A 115 -3.91 -1.81 3.87
N SER A 116 -5.05 -1.49 3.26
CA SER A 116 -5.49 -0.09 3.13
C SER A 116 -5.67 0.55 4.51
N PHE A 117 -6.39 -0.11 5.43
CA PHE A 117 -6.58 0.37 6.79
C PHE A 117 -5.28 0.52 7.58
N ASN A 118 -4.49 -0.56 7.65
CA ASN A 118 -3.30 -0.60 8.51
C ASN A 118 -2.14 0.25 7.98
N THR A 119 -2.27 0.83 6.78
CA THR A 119 -1.25 1.68 6.18
C THR A 119 -1.67 3.15 6.01
N GLY A 120 -2.80 3.56 6.58
CA GLY A 120 -3.24 4.96 6.65
C GLY A 120 -4.55 5.29 5.94
N GLY A 121 -5.23 4.32 5.35
CA GLY A 121 -6.57 4.51 4.76
C GLY A 121 -7.63 4.66 5.84
N THR A 122 -8.28 5.82 5.91
CA THR A 122 -9.22 6.18 7.00
C THR A 122 -10.70 6.10 6.61
N ASN A 123 -11.00 6.09 5.31
CA ASN A 123 -12.39 5.98 4.85
C ASN A 123 -12.99 4.61 5.19
N ALA A 124 -14.30 4.59 5.43
CA ALA A 124 -15.02 3.40 5.88
C ALA A 124 -14.81 2.17 4.97
N VAL A 125 -14.67 2.40 3.65
CA VAL A 125 -14.39 1.36 2.64
C VAL A 125 -13.06 0.63 2.83
N ASN A 126 -12.15 1.17 3.63
CA ASN A 126 -10.87 0.54 3.94
C ASN A 126 -10.96 -0.34 5.18
N THR A 127 -12.03 -0.28 5.98
CA THR A 127 -12.08 -0.91 7.31
C THR A 127 -11.98 -2.43 7.23
N TYR A 128 -10.97 -2.99 7.87
CA TYR A 128 -10.84 -4.43 8.01
C TYR A 128 -11.68 -4.96 9.19
N SER A 129 -12.63 -5.86 8.90
CA SER A 129 -13.48 -6.49 9.91
C SER A 129 -13.23 -7.99 10.07
N GLY A 130 -12.14 -8.51 9.51
CA GLY A 130 -11.81 -9.92 9.56
C GLY A 130 -11.22 -10.36 10.91
N LEU A 131 -10.84 -11.64 10.97
CA LEU A 131 -10.13 -12.21 12.13
C LEU A 131 -8.79 -11.49 12.32
N ASN A 132 -8.33 -11.37 13.57
CA ASN A 132 -6.95 -10.96 13.80
C ASN A 132 -5.98 -11.96 13.15
N MET A 133 -4.75 -11.51 12.85
CA MET A 133 -3.79 -12.30 12.08
C MET A 133 -3.47 -13.67 12.70
N VAL A 134 -3.48 -13.80 14.02
CA VAL A 134 -3.28 -15.09 14.70
C VAL A 134 -4.44 -16.05 14.39
N ALA A 135 -5.68 -15.61 14.61
CA ALA A 135 -6.86 -16.44 14.37
C ALA A 135 -7.08 -16.72 12.87
N ALA A 136 -6.76 -15.76 12.00
CA ALA A 136 -6.88 -15.91 10.56
C ALA A 136 -5.98 -17.01 9.99
N HIS A 137 -4.82 -17.24 10.60
CA HIS A 137 -3.80 -18.19 10.12
C HIS A 137 -3.71 -19.46 10.99
N ASP A 138 -4.63 -19.66 11.93
CA ASP A 138 -4.75 -20.86 12.75
C ASP A 138 -5.86 -21.77 12.18
N PRO A 139 -5.54 -22.94 11.59
CA PRO A 139 -6.53 -23.88 11.05
C PRO A 139 -7.58 -24.35 12.07
N ALA A 140 -7.28 -24.29 13.37
CA ALA A 140 -8.25 -24.65 14.41
C ALA A 140 -9.32 -23.57 14.63
N LYS A 141 -9.05 -22.33 14.22
CA LYS A 141 -9.96 -21.17 14.38
C LYS A 141 -10.54 -20.71 13.05
N ASN A 142 -9.79 -20.87 11.96
CA ASN A 142 -10.20 -20.54 10.61
C ASN A 142 -10.14 -21.80 9.73
N PRO A 143 -11.27 -22.47 9.47
CA PRO A 143 -11.30 -23.69 8.66
C PRO A 143 -10.95 -23.44 7.18
N ARG A 144 -10.81 -22.18 6.76
CA ARG A 144 -10.30 -21.82 5.42
C ARG A 144 -8.78 -21.85 5.32
N MET A 145 -8.07 -21.89 6.44
CA MET A 145 -6.63 -22.09 6.47
C MET A 145 -6.33 -23.59 6.49
N GLY A 146 -5.74 -24.12 5.42
CA GLY A 146 -5.53 -25.57 5.28
C GLY A 146 -4.47 -26.14 6.22
N THR A 147 -3.43 -25.36 6.56
CA THR A 147 -2.37 -25.76 7.50
C THR A 147 -1.64 -24.55 8.05
N LYS A 148 -0.96 -24.70 9.19
CA LYS A 148 -0.13 -23.65 9.80
C LYS A 148 1.05 -23.29 8.90
N ALA A 149 1.38 -21.99 8.83
CA ALA A 149 2.53 -21.50 8.08
C ALA A 149 3.83 -21.62 8.89
N SER A 150 4.91 -22.01 8.23
CA SER A 150 6.29 -21.90 8.72
C SER A 150 6.94 -20.59 8.27
N SER A 151 8.12 -20.28 8.83
CA SER A 151 8.93 -19.16 8.36
C SER A 151 9.27 -19.24 6.87
N ALA A 152 9.51 -20.46 6.34
CA ALA A 152 9.82 -20.65 4.93
C ALA A 152 8.62 -20.36 4.03
N ASP A 153 7.42 -20.77 4.45
CA ASP A 153 6.17 -20.48 3.73
C ASP A 153 5.91 -18.97 3.69
N TYR A 154 6.16 -18.28 4.81
CA TYR A 154 5.99 -16.83 4.90
C TYR A 154 7.01 -16.06 4.04
N THR A 155 8.28 -16.46 4.07
CA THR A 155 9.32 -15.89 3.19
C THR A 155 8.98 -16.09 1.72
N LYS A 156 8.40 -17.24 1.36
CA LYS A 156 7.91 -17.47 0.00
C LYS A 156 6.72 -16.56 -0.37
N PHE A 157 5.78 -16.38 0.56
CA PHE A 157 4.68 -15.43 0.40
C PHE A 157 5.19 -13.99 0.16
N GLU A 158 6.13 -13.51 0.97
CA GLU A 158 6.74 -12.18 0.78
C GLU A 158 7.43 -12.05 -0.57
N GLY A 159 8.07 -13.11 -1.06
CA GLY A 159 8.61 -13.17 -2.42
C GLY A 159 7.56 -12.90 -3.49
N TYR A 160 6.37 -13.49 -3.39
CA TYR A 160 5.27 -13.19 -4.30
C TYR A 160 4.79 -11.74 -4.17
N VAL A 161 4.66 -11.22 -2.95
CA VAL A 161 4.25 -9.83 -2.72
C VAL A 161 5.25 -8.85 -3.31
N GLY A 162 6.55 -9.09 -3.13
CA GLY A 162 7.62 -8.28 -3.72
C GLY A 162 7.60 -8.28 -5.25
N ALA A 163 7.44 -9.45 -5.88
CA ALA A 163 7.29 -9.56 -7.32
C ALA A 163 6.03 -8.84 -7.83
N ALA A 164 4.91 -8.98 -7.11
CA ALA A 164 3.66 -8.28 -7.41
C ALA A 164 3.79 -6.75 -7.24
N ALA A 165 4.48 -6.28 -6.21
CA ALA A 165 4.71 -4.85 -5.97
C ALA A 165 5.50 -4.22 -7.12
N ASN A 166 6.60 -4.87 -7.53
CA ASN A 166 7.41 -4.43 -8.68
C ASN A 166 6.58 -4.40 -9.97
N LYS A 167 5.80 -5.46 -10.23
CA LYS A 167 4.92 -5.54 -11.41
C LYS A 167 3.89 -4.40 -11.46
N ASN A 168 3.48 -3.88 -10.30
CA ASN A 168 2.51 -2.80 -10.17
C ASN A 168 3.14 -1.42 -9.92
N GLY A 169 4.44 -1.27 -10.21
CA GLY A 169 5.11 0.03 -10.25
C GLY A 169 5.74 0.48 -8.93
N VAL A 170 5.79 -0.37 -7.91
CA VAL A 170 6.54 -0.10 -6.67
C VAL A 170 7.95 -0.67 -6.81
N ALA A 171 8.91 0.17 -7.20
CA ALA A 171 10.28 -0.28 -7.46
C ALA A 171 11.02 -0.65 -6.17
N SER A 172 11.76 -1.77 -6.21
CA SER A 172 12.47 -2.35 -5.06
C SER A 172 13.54 -1.45 -4.43
N ASN A 173 14.06 -0.47 -5.17
CA ASN A 173 15.08 0.47 -4.71
C ASN A 173 14.51 1.76 -4.09
N THR A 174 13.24 1.73 -3.68
CA THR A 174 12.55 2.89 -3.09
C THR A 174 12.31 2.69 -1.61
N GLU A 175 12.29 3.80 -0.86
CA GLU A 175 11.89 3.78 0.54
C GLU A 175 10.46 3.24 0.73
N LEU A 176 9.57 3.47 -0.25
CA LEU A 176 8.20 2.94 -0.21
C LEU A 176 8.19 1.41 -0.19
N TYR A 177 9.02 0.79 -1.02
CA TYR A 177 9.17 -0.66 -1.02
C TYR A 177 9.73 -1.16 0.31
N THR A 178 10.76 -0.49 0.85
CA THR A 178 11.34 -0.83 2.16
C THR A 178 10.29 -0.77 3.28
N ASP A 179 9.47 0.27 3.31
CA ASP A 179 8.42 0.42 4.33
C ASP A 179 7.31 -0.64 4.17
N ILE A 180 6.95 -1.01 2.93
CA ILE A 180 6.01 -2.10 2.66
C ILE A 180 6.57 -3.44 3.17
N VAL A 181 7.84 -3.73 2.91
CA VAL A 181 8.51 -4.93 3.43
C VAL A 181 8.51 -4.94 4.96
N ALA A 182 8.78 -3.79 5.61
CA ALA A 182 8.73 -3.68 7.06
C ALA A 182 7.33 -3.97 7.63
N VAL A 183 6.27 -3.49 6.97
CA VAL A 183 4.88 -3.82 7.35
C VAL A 183 4.62 -5.32 7.22
N LEU A 184 5.03 -5.96 6.12
CA LEU A 184 4.88 -7.42 5.95
C LEU A 184 5.63 -8.17 7.05
N GLU A 185 6.90 -7.85 7.28
CA GLU A 185 7.71 -8.50 8.32
C GLU A 185 7.13 -8.35 9.73
N SER A 186 6.45 -7.23 10.03
CA SER A 186 5.75 -7.04 11.30
C SER A 186 4.63 -8.08 11.54
N LEU A 187 4.09 -8.65 10.47
CA LEU A 187 3.02 -9.67 10.51
C LEU A 187 3.58 -11.10 10.59
N ARG A 188 4.89 -11.30 10.49
CA ARG A 188 5.49 -12.64 10.54
C ARG A 188 5.13 -13.39 11.82
N THR A 189 5.28 -12.73 12.97
CA THR A 189 5.03 -13.34 14.30
C THR A 189 3.62 -13.90 14.45
N PRO A 190 2.54 -13.15 14.14
CA PRO A 190 1.19 -13.71 14.26
C PRO A 190 0.83 -14.75 13.18
N ILE A 191 1.51 -14.76 12.03
CA ILE A 191 1.20 -15.64 10.89
C ILE A 191 1.97 -16.97 10.95
N VAL A 192 3.24 -16.93 11.35
CA VAL A 192 4.08 -18.13 11.47
C VAL A 192 3.72 -18.86 12.76
N GLN A 193 3.16 -20.06 12.64
CA GLN A 193 2.60 -20.83 13.76
C GLN A 193 3.11 -22.27 13.84
N LYS A 194 4.08 -22.62 12.99
CA LYS A 194 4.73 -23.93 12.93
C LYS A 194 6.13 -23.90 13.52
#